data_AF-A0A349FWH5-F1
#
_entry.id   AF-A0A349FWH5-F1
#
_cell.length_a   1.000
_cell.length_b   1.000
_cell.length_c   1.000
_cell.angle_alpha   90.00
_cell.angle_beta   90.00
_cell.angle_gamma   90.00
#
_symmetry.space_group_name_H-M   'P 1'
#
loop_
_entity.id
_entity.type
_entity.pdbx_description
1 polymer ?
#
loop_
_entity_poly.entity_id
_entity_poly.type
_entity_poly.pdbx_seq_one_letter_code
_entity_poly.pdbx_strand_id
1 'polypeptide(L)'
;DAVKSKKVLEMTVPGSVFDSVTDPDGKEFKEFNQTMSLWTKNKFVIEPILDENADVSINNVSGIPGLGSILANQLESAGMHVIELKADAEESVEGRGCVYSTDRRYEMTEKVLREQVGCTKIAQPEFVVDKDEKMRIWIK
;
A
#
# COMPACT_ATOMS: atom_id res chain seq x y z
N ASP A 1 -20.19 18.93 12.81
CA ASP A 1 -19.52 17.74 13.38
C ASP A 1 -18.70 17.01 12.34
N ALA A 2 -17.37 17.04 12.45
CA ALA A 2 -16.46 16.30 11.59
C ALA A 2 -15.64 15.34 12.44
N VAL A 3 -16.19 14.16 12.72
CA VAL A 3 -15.43 13.06 13.32
C VAL A 3 -14.64 12.42 12.19
N LYS A 4 -13.44 12.94 11.90
CA LYS A 4 -12.43 12.15 11.18
C LYS A 4 -12.07 10.98 12.09
N SER A 5 -12.64 9.82 11.83
CA SER A 5 -12.24 8.58 12.49
C SER A 5 -10.77 8.35 12.19
N LYS A 6 -9.93 8.52 13.21
CA LYS A 6 -8.51 8.21 13.14
C LYS A 6 -8.41 6.69 12.98
N LYS A 7 -8.28 6.21 11.75
CA LYS A 7 -8.09 4.77 11.47
C LYS A 7 -6.72 4.39 12.01
N VAL A 8 -6.69 3.67 13.13
CA VAL A 8 -5.45 3.18 13.75
C VAL A 8 -5.10 1.87 13.05
N LEU A 9 -3.98 1.86 12.33
CA LEU A 9 -3.41 0.63 11.78
C LEU A 9 -2.80 -0.16 12.95
N GLU A 10 -3.46 -1.23 13.39
CA GLU A 10 -2.93 -2.13 14.41
C GLU A 10 -1.92 -3.09 13.76
N MET A 11 -0.63 -2.79 13.90
CA MET A 11 0.44 -3.67 13.43
C MET A 11 0.91 -4.60 14.55
N THR A 12 0.80 -5.90 14.33
CA THR A 12 1.40 -6.91 15.21
C THR A 12 2.90 -6.99 14.92
N VAL A 13 3.72 -6.65 15.91
CA VAL A 13 5.18 -6.68 15.77
C VAL A 13 5.69 -8.10 16.10
N PRO A 14 6.43 -8.78 15.19
CA PRO A 14 6.97 -10.11 15.46
C PRO A 14 7.94 -10.11 16.64
N GLY A 15 7.87 -11.13 17.51
CA GLY A 15 8.75 -11.23 18.68
C GLY A 15 10.26 -11.28 18.37
N SER A 16 10.63 -11.61 17.13
CA SER A 16 12.01 -11.70 16.64
C SER A 16 12.70 -10.36 16.43
N VAL A 17 11.98 -9.23 16.52
CA VAL A 17 12.58 -7.89 16.41
C VAL A 17 13.00 -7.30 17.77
N PHE A 18 12.92 -8.09 18.83
CA PHE A 18 13.33 -7.72 20.17
C PHE A 18 14.59 -8.48 20.58
N ASP A 19 15.60 -7.75 21.03
CA ASP A 19 16.77 -8.30 21.71
C ASP A 19 16.60 -8.15 23.22
N SER A 20 17.01 -9.16 23.99
CA SER A 20 17.04 -9.06 25.46
C SER A 20 18.35 -8.41 25.88
N VAL A 21 18.25 -7.30 26.60
CA VAL A 21 19.38 -6.57 27.18
C VAL A 21 19.28 -6.66 28.71
N THR A 22 20.40 -6.95 29.36
CA THR A 22 20.49 -7.02 30.81
C THR A 22 21.16 -5.76 31.33
N ASP A 23 20.45 -5.02 32.18
CA ASP A 23 21.00 -3.87 32.91
C ASP A 23 22.14 -4.32 33.83
N PRO A 24 23.08 -3.45 34.22
CA PRO A 24 24.09 -3.75 35.25
C PRO A 24 23.48 -4.19 36.59
N ASP A 25 22.22 -3.81 36.85
CA ASP A 25 21.43 -4.21 38.01
C ASP A 25 20.77 -5.61 37.88
N GLY A 26 21.05 -6.33 36.79
CA GLY A 26 20.56 -7.69 36.54
C GLY A 26 19.11 -7.79 36.05
N LYS A 27 18.48 -6.67 35.71
CA LYS A 27 17.12 -6.66 35.13
C LYS A 27 17.18 -6.86 33.63
N GLU A 28 16.40 -7.81 33.13
CA GLU A 28 16.23 -8.01 31.69
C GLU A 28 15.11 -7.12 31.17
N PHE A 29 15.39 -6.39 30.10
CA PHE A 29 14.41 -5.67 29.30
C PHE A 29 14.60 -5.98 27.83
N LYS A 30 13.53 -5.81 27.06
CA LYS A 30 13.54 -6.04 25.61
C LYS A 30 13.75 -4.71 24.90
N GLU A 31 14.79 -4.64 24.08
CA GLU A 31 15.04 -3.51 23.19
C GLU A 31 14.76 -3.89 21.73
N PHE A 32 14.40 -2.91 20.93
CA PHE A 32 14.23 -3.11 19.50
C PHE A 32 15.58 -3.32 18.82
N ASN A 33 15.72 -4.40 18.07
CA ASN A 33 16.96 -4.69 17.35
C ASN A 33 17.04 -3.94 16.02
N GLN A 34 18.18 -4.08 15.32
CA GLN A 34 18.41 -3.38 14.06
C GLN A 34 17.38 -3.74 12.96
N THR A 35 16.72 -4.90 13.05
CA THR A 35 15.62 -5.28 12.14
C THR A 35 14.45 -4.31 12.28
N MET A 36 14.12 -3.87 13.49
CA MET A 36 13.09 -2.85 13.71
C MET A 36 13.50 -1.52 13.07
N SER A 37 14.80 -1.18 13.05
CA SER A 37 15.25 0.06 12.41
C SER A 37 15.11 0.05 10.87
N LEU A 38 15.12 -1.14 10.24
CA LEU A 38 14.78 -1.27 8.82
C LEU A 38 13.27 -1.06 8.59
N TRP A 39 12.43 -1.51 9.52
CA TRP A 39 10.98 -1.25 9.50
C TRP A 39 10.67 0.24 9.77
N THR A 40 11.37 0.89 10.70
CA THR A 40 11.12 2.30 11.04
C THR A 40 11.70 3.29 10.05
N LYS A 41 12.71 2.95 9.24
CA LYS A 41 13.11 3.80 8.10
C LYS A 41 12.00 3.95 7.06
N ASN A 42 11.12 2.95 6.93
CA ASN A 42 9.89 3.05 6.14
C ASN A 42 8.75 3.79 6.85
N LYS A 43 8.84 4.05 8.17
CA LYS A 43 7.80 4.77 8.92
C LYS A 43 7.54 6.18 8.38
N PHE A 44 8.59 6.88 7.93
CA PHE A 44 8.47 8.22 7.34
C PHE A 44 7.79 8.22 5.96
N VAL A 45 7.75 7.08 5.27
CA VAL A 45 7.02 6.92 4.01
C VAL A 45 5.57 6.53 4.27
N ILE A 46 5.32 5.74 5.32
CA ILE A 46 4.00 5.24 5.68
C ILE A 46 3.10 6.33 6.27
N GLU A 47 3.60 7.21 7.15
CA GLU A 47 2.77 8.27 7.77
C GLU A 47 2.07 9.18 6.73
N PRO A 48 2.77 9.70 5.71
CA PRO A 48 2.13 10.48 4.65
C PRO A 48 1.11 9.70 3.80
N ILE A 49 1.35 8.40 3.56
CA ILE A 49 0.43 7.54 2.78
C ILE A 49 -0.84 7.25 3.60
N LEU A 50 -0.69 7.00 4.89
CA LEU A 50 -1.82 6.84 5.81
C LEU A 50 -2.63 8.13 5.94
N ASP A 51 -1.97 9.30 5.91
CA ASP A 51 -2.66 10.60 5.89
C ASP A 51 -3.47 10.80 4.60
N GLU A 52 -2.96 10.32 3.46
CA GLU A 52 -3.64 10.37 2.16
C GLU A 52 -4.90 9.52 2.13
N ASN A 53 -4.99 8.44 2.92
CA ASN A 53 -6.13 7.52 2.95
C ASN A 53 -6.58 7.05 1.55
N ALA A 54 -5.61 6.73 0.69
CA ALA A 54 -5.90 6.29 -0.68
C ALA A 54 -6.51 4.88 -0.68
N ASP A 55 -7.78 4.78 -1.05
CA ASP A 55 -8.45 3.52 -1.35
C ASP A 55 -8.00 3.04 -2.75
N VAL A 56 -7.58 1.79 -2.86
CA VAL A 56 -7.02 1.21 -4.08
C VAL A 56 -7.84 0.00 -4.52
N SER A 57 -8.20 -0.05 -5.80
CA SER A 57 -8.76 -1.24 -6.46
C SER A 57 -7.78 -1.79 -7.49
N ILE A 58 -7.55 -3.11 -7.46
CA ILE A 58 -6.65 -3.81 -8.37
C ILE A 58 -7.45 -4.68 -9.33
N ASN A 59 -7.24 -4.50 -10.63
CA ASN A 59 -7.74 -5.38 -11.69
C ASN A 59 -6.59 -6.14 -12.35
N ASN A 60 -6.47 -7.44 -12.07
CA ASN A 60 -5.45 -8.30 -12.65
C ASN A 60 -5.94 -8.94 -13.96
N VAL A 61 -5.58 -8.32 -15.09
CA VAL A 61 -5.90 -8.78 -16.44
C VAL A 61 -4.70 -9.42 -17.16
N SER A 62 -3.60 -9.67 -16.43
CA SER A 62 -2.38 -10.28 -16.97
C SER A 62 -2.51 -11.78 -17.30
N GLY A 63 -3.56 -12.43 -16.81
CA GLY A 63 -3.71 -13.88 -16.89
C GLY A 63 -2.78 -14.68 -15.97
N ILE A 64 -1.98 -14.01 -15.12
CA ILE A 64 -1.09 -14.64 -14.14
C ILE A 64 -1.83 -14.76 -12.80
N PRO A 65 -2.16 -15.98 -12.33
CA PRO A 65 -2.82 -16.18 -11.04
C PRO A 65 -1.94 -15.70 -9.87
N GLY A 66 -2.57 -15.09 -8.87
CA GLY A 66 -1.89 -14.65 -7.64
C GLY A 66 -1.10 -13.34 -7.76
N LEU A 67 -0.81 -12.84 -8.97
CA LEU A 67 -0.07 -11.59 -9.15
C LEU A 67 -0.79 -10.38 -8.53
N GLY A 68 -2.11 -10.30 -8.71
CA GLY A 68 -2.93 -9.27 -8.06
C GLY A 68 -2.91 -9.33 -6.54
N SER A 69 -2.88 -10.53 -5.94
CA SER A 69 -2.78 -10.71 -4.48
C SER A 69 -1.39 -10.33 -3.95
N ILE A 70 -0.32 -10.64 -4.69
CA ILE A 70 1.04 -10.23 -4.34
C ILE A 70 1.12 -8.70 -4.34
N LEU A 71 0.59 -8.05 -5.38
CA LEU A 71 0.55 -6.59 -5.44
C LEU A 71 -0.29 -6.02 -4.29
N ALA A 72 -1.48 -6.57 -4.03
CA ALA A 72 -2.33 -6.14 -2.92
C ALA A 72 -1.56 -6.14 -1.59
N ASN A 73 -0.93 -7.26 -1.26
CA ASN A 73 -0.14 -7.40 -0.03
C ASN A 73 1.02 -6.39 0.03
N GLN A 74 1.68 -6.10 -1.10
CA GLN A 74 2.75 -5.12 -1.17
C GLN A 74 2.24 -3.69 -0.92
N LEU A 75 1.09 -3.33 -1.50
CA LEU A 75 0.48 -2.01 -1.32
C LEU A 75 -0.02 -1.83 0.12
N GLU A 76 -0.65 -2.85 0.70
CA GLU A 76 -1.08 -2.84 2.10
C GLU A 76 0.12 -2.71 3.05
N SER A 77 1.21 -3.42 2.77
CA SER A 77 2.46 -3.30 3.54
C SER A 77 3.10 -1.91 3.44
N ALA A 78 2.80 -1.17 2.36
CA ALA A 78 3.22 0.22 2.17
C ALA A 78 2.25 1.24 2.80
N GLY A 79 1.18 0.79 3.44
CA GLY A 79 0.19 1.64 4.12
C GLY A 79 -1.00 2.06 3.26
N MET A 80 -1.15 1.52 2.05
CA MET A 80 -2.32 1.79 1.19
C MET A 80 -3.48 0.87 1.58
N HIS A 81 -4.72 1.30 1.34
CA HIS A 81 -5.89 0.50 1.67
C HIS A 81 -6.47 -0.16 0.42
N VAL A 82 -6.28 -1.47 0.28
CA VAL A 82 -6.79 -2.22 -0.88
C VAL A 82 -8.23 -2.65 -0.60
N ILE A 83 -9.19 -2.05 -1.31
CA ILE A 83 -10.62 -2.28 -1.09
C ILE A 83 -11.21 -3.32 -2.04
N GLU A 84 -10.53 -3.59 -3.16
CA GLU A 84 -11.06 -4.44 -4.22
C GLU A 84 -9.93 -5.12 -4.99
N LEU A 85 -10.05 -6.43 -5.22
CA LEU A 85 -9.20 -7.20 -6.11
C LEU A 85 -10.09 -8.00 -7.07
N LYS A 86 -9.94 -7.73 -8.37
CA LYS A 86 -10.71 -8.39 -9.43
C LYS A 86 -9.82 -8.81 -10.60
N ALA A 87 -10.40 -9.56 -11.54
CA ALA A 87 -9.74 -10.04 -12.76
C ALA A 87 -10.73 -9.95 -13.92
N ASP A 88 -11.19 -8.73 -14.19
CA ASP A 88 -12.21 -8.44 -15.19
C ASP A 88 -11.54 -8.01 -16.50
N ALA A 89 -11.64 -8.89 -17.51
CA ALA A 89 -11.05 -8.67 -18.83
C ALA A 89 -11.81 -7.62 -19.68
N GLU A 90 -13.08 -7.32 -19.35
CA GLU A 90 -13.86 -6.29 -20.05
C GLU A 90 -13.40 -4.88 -19.62
N GLU A 91 -12.95 -4.73 -18.38
CA GLU A 91 -12.35 -3.50 -17.83
C GLU A 91 -10.84 -3.40 -18.09
N SER A 92 -10.41 -3.73 -19.31
CA SER A 92 -9.00 -3.71 -19.71
C SER A 92 -8.61 -2.36 -20.33
N VAL A 93 -7.47 -1.82 -19.89
CA VAL A 93 -6.96 -0.51 -20.35
C VAL A 93 -5.76 -0.65 -21.28
N GLU A 94 -5.52 0.31 -22.17
CA GLU A 94 -4.29 0.31 -22.96
C GLU A 94 -3.04 0.50 -22.08
N GLY A 95 -1.99 -0.27 -22.36
CA GLY A 95 -0.77 -0.28 -21.55
C GLY A 95 -0.15 -1.66 -21.42
N ARG A 96 1.05 -1.73 -20.84
CA ARG A 96 1.77 -2.96 -20.50
C ARG A 96 2.26 -2.87 -19.06
N GLY A 97 2.28 -4.00 -18.35
CA GLY A 97 2.72 -4.05 -16.95
C GLY A 97 1.71 -3.43 -16.00
N CYS A 98 2.19 -2.73 -14.98
CA CYS A 98 1.33 -2.03 -14.03
C CYS A 98 0.95 -0.65 -14.55
N VAL A 99 -0.34 -0.34 -14.57
CA VAL A 99 -0.85 1.00 -14.87
C VAL A 99 -1.87 1.43 -13.85
N TYR A 100 -1.99 2.73 -13.59
CA TYR A 100 -2.94 3.25 -12.62
C TYR A 100 -3.62 4.54 -13.08
N SER A 101 -4.81 4.79 -12.56
CA SER A 101 -5.59 6.01 -12.78
C SER A 101 -6.20 6.48 -11.47
N THR A 102 -6.23 7.80 -11.29
CA THR A 102 -6.91 8.46 -10.18
C THR A 102 -7.32 9.87 -10.61
N ASP A 103 -8.48 10.31 -10.17
CA ASP A 103 -9.01 11.66 -10.32
C ASP A 103 -8.48 12.63 -9.25
N ARG A 104 -8.01 12.07 -8.12
CA ARG A 104 -7.41 12.79 -7.00
C ARG A 104 -5.89 12.82 -7.09
N ARG A 105 -5.32 13.69 -6.28
CA ARG A 105 -3.87 13.81 -6.11
C ARG A 105 -3.48 13.14 -4.80
N TYR A 106 -2.78 12.01 -4.92
CA TYR A 106 -2.19 11.26 -3.82
C TYR A 106 -0.68 11.26 -4.03
N GLU A 107 -0.01 12.36 -3.65
CA GLU A 107 1.37 12.63 -4.06
C GLU A 107 2.34 11.52 -3.65
N MET A 108 2.20 11.00 -2.44
CA MET A 108 3.05 9.96 -1.90
C MET A 108 2.67 8.58 -2.45
N THR A 109 1.38 8.28 -2.51
CA THR A 109 0.87 7.03 -3.10
C THR A 109 1.29 6.91 -4.57
N GLU A 110 1.12 7.98 -5.36
CA GLU A 110 1.55 8.05 -6.77
C GLU A 110 3.07 7.95 -6.92
N LYS A 111 3.83 8.46 -5.95
CA LYS A 111 5.29 8.31 -5.95
C LYS A 111 5.69 6.85 -5.71
N VAL A 112 5.12 6.16 -4.72
CA VAL A 112 5.39 4.75 -4.46
C VAL A 112 5.04 3.89 -5.68
N LEU A 113 3.87 4.11 -6.28
CA LEU A 113 3.46 3.38 -7.46
C LEU A 113 4.44 3.56 -8.62
N ARG A 114 4.91 4.78 -8.88
CA ARG A 114 5.86 5.05 -9.98
C ARG A 114 7.28 4.56 -9.70
N GLU A 115 7.81 4.85 -8.51
CA GLU A 115 9.23 4.65 -8.19
C GLU A 115 9.54 3.26 -7.64
N GLN A 116 8.62 2.66 -6.86
CA GLN A 116 8.85 1.37 -6.20
C GLN A 116 8.16 0.21 -6.92
N VAL A 117 6.92 0.42 -7.37
CA VAL A 117 6.14 -0.63 -8.04
C VAL A 117 6.35 -0.61 -9.57
N GLY A 118 6.75 0.53 -10.13
CA GLY A 118 6.97 0.68 -11.58
C GLY A 118 5.67 0.84 -12.37
N CYS A 119 4.61 1.33 -11.74
CA CYS A 119 3.33 1.58 -12.39
C CYS A 119 3.33 2.90 -13.17
N THR A 120 2.65 2.92 -14.31
CA THR A 120 2.52 4.12 -15.15
C THR A 120 1.14 4.76 -15.00
N LYS A 121 1.09 6.08 -14.83
CA LYS A 121 -0.19 6.82 -14.77
C LYS A 121 -0.81 6.91 -16.16
N ILE A 122 -2.09 6.56 -16.27
CA ILE A 122 -2.88 6.72 -17.48
C ILE A 122 -4.04 7.70 -17.24
N ALA A 123 -4.63 8.18 -18.34
CA ALA A 123 -5.89 8.91 -18.26
C ALA A 123 -7.02 7.98 -17.79
N GLN A 124 -8.03 8.55 -17.14
CA GLN A 124 -9.17 7.77 -16.66
C GLN A 124 -9.90 7.12 -17.84
N PRO A 125 -10.11 5.79 -17.84
CA PRO A 125 -10.81 5.11 -18.92
C PRO A 125 -12.29 5.48 -18.98
N GLU A 126 -12.87 5.50 -20.18
CA GLU A 126 -14.27 5.92 -20.40
C GLU A 126 -15.30 5.02 -19.71
N PHE A 127 -14.98 3.72 -19.51
CA PHE A 127 -15.85 2.77 -18.81
C PHE A 127 -15.88 2.99 -17.30
N VAL A 128 -14.98 3.82 -16.75
CA VAL A 128 -15.02 4.22 -15.34
C VAL A 128 -16.05 5.33 -15.19
N VAL A 129 -17.30 4.93 -15.00
CA VAL A 129 -18.45 5.84 -14.86
C VAL A 129 -18.53 6.46 -13.46
N ASP A 130 -18.02 5.75 -12.45
CA ASP A 130 -18.06 6.22 -11.07
C ASP A 130 -16.97 7.24 -10.75
N LYS A 131 -17.40 8.29 -10.03
CA LYS A 131 -16.54 9.25 -9.30
C LYS A 131 -16.24 8.74 -7.89
N ASP A 132 -16.07 7.43 -7.74
CA ASP A 132 -15.56 6.89 -6.49
C ASP A 132 -14.10 7.33 -6.32
N GLU A 133 -13.77 7.82 -5.12
CA GLU A 133 -12.50 8.50 -4.79
C GLU A 133 -11.28 7.55 -4.81
N LYS A 134 -11.46 6.36 -5.38
CA LYS A 134 -10.50 5.26 -5.37
C LYS A 134 -9.51 5.34 -6.51
N MET A 135 -8.28 4.97 -6.21
CA MET A 135 -7.23 4.76 -7.19
C MET A 135 -7.39 3.39 -7.82
N ARG A 136 -7.41 3.35 -9.16
CA ARG A 136 -7.60 2.12 -9.93
C ARG A 136 -6.27 1.68 -10.51
N ILE A 137 -5.90 0.43 -10.29
CA ILE A 137 -4.66 -0.18 -10.78
C ILE A 137 -5.03 -1.36 -11.67
N TRP A 138 -4.40 -1.45 -12.83
CA TRP A 138 -4.49 -2.60 -13.72
C TRP A 138 -3.12 -3.26 -13.86
N ILE A 139 -3.12 -4.59 -13.85
CA ILE A 139 -1.93 -5.41 -14.10
C ILE A 139 -2.12 -6.14 -15.42
N LYS A 140 -1.20 -5.93 -16.36
CA LYS A 140 -1.18 -6.53 -17.70
C LYS A 140 0.07 -7.35 -17.97
#